data_AF-O67344-F1
#
_entry.id   AF-O67344-F1
#
_cell.length_a   1.000
_cell.length_b   1.000
_cell.length_c   1.000
_cell.angle_alpha   90.00
_cell.angle_beta   90.00
_cell.angle_gamma   90.00
#
_symmetry.space_group_name_H-M   'P 1'
#
loop_
_entity.id
_entity.type
_entity.pdbx_description
1 polymer ?
#
loop_
_entity_poly.entity_id
_entity_poly.type
_entity_poly.pdbx_seq_one_letter_code
_entity_poly.pdbx_strand_id
1 'polypeptide(L)'
;MNGGFYLQHRELCPACNRIALRVCEYMEPYPRVEAFCECCGYKAYDVPMKLDKETVYRILDKLSRKEIGAVCIDDRCGSTDIVKLLREGTYAEFRCLDCGAEWNSYEVKEAIKRVKNVLNYLKDGSRLAEVLKAQEGECPLCGWDIGHAHEGYLVEIQCYVCGYHNEYKEEFPKEIPPEDACPQFPRAEETG
;
A
#
# COMPACT_ATOMS: atom_id res chain seq x y z
N MET A 1 -0.65 23.96 1.68
CA MET A 1 -1.01 23.36 0.38
C MET A 1 0.26 22.73 -0.17
N ASN A 2 0.57 21.46 0.11
CA ASN A 2 1.83 20.80 -0.33
C ASN A 2 1.74 19.28 -0.06
N GLY A 3 0.94 18.53 -0.80
CA GLY A 3 0.87 17.08 -0.62
C GLY A 3 0.16 16.39 -1.77
N GLY A 4 0.94 15.85 -2.71
CA GLY A 4 0.46 15.05 -3.82
C GLY A 4 -0.25 15.84 -4.93
N PHE A 5 0.05 15.51 -6.18
CA PHE A 5 -0.93 15.74 -7.24
C PHE A 5 -2.16 14.88 -6.90
N TYR A 6 -3.32 15.53 -6.85
CA TYR A 6 -4.60 14.85 -6.68
C TYR A 6 -5.27 14.84 -8.05
N LEU A 7 -5.52 13.65 -8.61
CA LEU A 7 -6.45 13.54 -9.72
C LEU A 7 -7.84 13.39 -9.09
N GLN A 8 -8.75 14.28 -9.49
CA GLN A 8 -10.13 14.18 -9.11
C GLN A 8 -10.98 14.12 -10.37
N HIS A 9 -11.61 12.99 -10.60
CA HIS A 9 -12.53 12.76 -11.70
C HIS A 9 -13.81 12.10 -11.18
N ARG A 10 -14.81 12.04 -12.06
CA ARG A 10 -16.07 11.33 -11.77
C ARG A 10 -16.13 10.09 -12.62
N GLU A 11 -16.45 8.98 -11.96
CA GLU A 11 -16.68 7.69 -12.57
C GLU A 11 -18.10 7.19 -12.31
N LEU A 12 -18.41 6.05 -12.91
CA LEU A 12 -19.65 5.33 -12.69
C LEU A 12 -19.69 4.79 -11.26
N CYS A 13 -20.72 5.18 -10.50
CA CYS A 13 -20.96 4.59 -9.20
C CYS A 13 -21.54 3.18 -9.36
N PRO A 14 -20.93 2.14 -8.75
CA PRO A 14 -21.42 0.78 -8.85
C PRO A 14 -22.77 0.57 -8.15
N ALA A 15 -23.15 1.47 -7.22
CA ALA A 15 -24.41 1.36 -6.47
C ALA A 15 -25.61 2.02 -7.18
N CYS A 16 -25.44 3.20 -7.80
CA CYS A 16 -26.55 3.93 -8.45
C CYS A 16 -26.43 4.07 -9.97
N ASN A 17 -25.36 3.54 -10.59
CA ASN A 17 -25.11 3.59 -12.03
C ASN A 17 -25.12 5.00 -12.63
N ARG A 18 -24.80 6.02 -11.84
CA ARG A 18 -24.57 7.39 -12.29
C ARG A 18 -23.09 7.73 -12.31
N ILE A 19 -22.68 8.60 -13.22
CA ILE A 19 -21.33 9.18 -13.29
C ILE A 19 -21.22 10.25 -12.19
N ALA A 20 -21.23 9.78 -10.94
CA ALA A 20 -21.30 10.55 -9.71
C ALA A 20 -20.28 10.07 -8.67
N LEU A 21 -19.52 9.02 -8.95
CA LEU A 21 -18.46 8.52 -8.09
C LEU A 21 -17.27 9.46 -8.20
N ARG A 22 -17.11 10.37 -7.24
CA ARG A 22 -15.92 11.21 -7.18
C ARG A 22 -14.77 10.35 -6.68
N VAL A 23 -13.82 10.09 -7.57
CA VAL A 23 -12.59 9.35 -7.28
C VAL A 23 -11.50 10.36 -6.99
N CYS A 24 -10.86 10.21 -5.83
CA CYS A 24 -9.68 10.99 -5.45
C CYS A 24 -8.48 10.05 -5.47
N GLU A 25 -7.66 10.15 -6.51
CA GLU A 25 -6.39 9.42 -6.59
C GLU A 25 -5.28 10.33 -6.09
N TYR A 26 -4.56 9.87 -5.08
CA TYR A 26 -3.37 10.55 -4.59
C TYR A 26 -2.15 9.97 -5.32
N MET A 27 -1.38 10.76 -6.06
CA MET A 27 -0.14 10.21 -6.66
C MET A 27 0.90 9.84 -5.59
N GLU A 28 0.88 10.57 -4.49
CA GLU A 28 1.69 10.34 -3.31
C GLU A 28 0.82 10.56 -2.08
N PRO A 29 1.03 9.80 -1.01
CA PRO A 29 2.16 8.91 -0.80
C PRO A 29 1.92 7.49 -1.32
N TYR A 30 0.80 7.27 -1.98
CA TYR A 30 0.29 5.99 -2.41
C TYR A 30 -0.86 6.33 -3.35
N PRO A 31 -1.15 5.56 -4.42
CA PRO A 31 -2.46 5.60 -5.09
C PRO A 31 -3.53 5.11 -4.10
N ARG A 32 -3.70 5.85 -3.00
CA ARG A 32 -4.89 5.76 -2.18
C ARG A 32 -5.97 6.26 -3.08
N VAL A 33 -6.99 5.43 -3.22
CA VAL A 33 -8.19 5.87 -3.88
C VAL A 33 -9.27 5.95 -2.85
N GLU A 34 -9.69 7.17 -2.58
CA GLU A 34 -10.93 7.40 -1.85
C GLU A 34 -11.98 7.76 -2.89
N ALA A 35 -12.98 6.91 -3.03
CA ALA A 35 -14.10 7.13 -3.90
C ALA A 35 -15.36 7.40 -3.06
N PHE A 36 -16.10 8.46 -3.41
CA PHE A 36 -17.37 8.80 -2.79
C PHE A 36 -18.40 9.16 -3.84
N CYS A 37 -19.55 8.49 -3.83
CA CYS A 37 -20.64 8.84 -4.72
C CYS A 37 -21.40 10.05 -4.18
N GLU A 38 -21.33 11.15 -4.91
CA GLU A 38 -22.03 12.40 -4.60
C GLU A 38 -23.56 12.29 -4.75
N CYS A 39 -24.07 11.16 -5.26
CA CYS A 39 -25.50 10.90 -5.39
C CYS A 39 -26.06 9.98 -4.29
N CYS A 40 -25.58 8.74 -4.21
CA CYS A 40 -26.16 7.75 -3.31
C CYS A 40 -25.42 7.62 -1.98
N GLY A 41 -24.20 8.14 -1.87
CA GLY A 41 -23.38 8.04 -0.66
C GLY A 41 -22.53 6.78 -0.55
N TYR A 42 -22.45 5.95 -1.61
CA TYR A 42 -21.47 4.86 -1.71
C TYR A 42 -20.06 5.39 -1.42
N LYS A 43 -19.28 4.62 -0.67
CA LYS A 43 -17.87 4.90 -0.38
C LYS A 43 -17.01 3.69 -0.61
N ALA A 44 -15.79 3.96 -1.04
CA ALA A 44 -14.73 2.98 -1.11
C ALA A 44 -13.41 3.64 -0.74
N TYR A 45 -12.64 3.00 0.12
CA TYR A 45 -11.40 3.56 0.62
C TYR A 45 -10.45 2.49 1.16
N ASP A 46 -9.16 2.80 1.10
CA ASP A 46 -8.11 1.97 1.68
C ASP A 46 -7.95 2.21 3.18
N VAL A 47 -7.80 1.12 3.93
CA VAL A 47 -7.46 1.13 5.35
C VAL A 47 -6.03 0.60 5.53
N PRO A 48 -5.06 1.44 5.89
CA PRO A 48 -3.69 0.97 6.09
C PRO A 48 -3.60 0.02 7.30
N MET A 49 -2.69 -0.95 7.25
CA MET A 49 -2.37 -1.82 8.39
C MET A 49 -2.10 -0.96 9.64
N LYS A 50 -2.72 -1.36 10.75
CA LYS A 50 -2.47 -0.73 12.05
C LYS A 50 -1.02 -0.98 12.47
N LEU A 51 -0.26 0.10 12.66
CA LEU A 51 1.11 0.04 13.17
C LEU A 51 1.16 0.60 14.59
N ASP A 52 1.59 -0.24 15.53
CA ASP A 52 2.01 0.16 16.86
C ASP A 52 3.52 -0.09 17.04
N LYS A 53 4.08 0.39 18.16
CA LYS A 53 5.52 0.29 18.43
C LYS A 53 5.99 -1.17 18.40
N GLU A 54 5.24 -2.09 19.01
CA GLU A 54 5.61 -3.51 19.07
C GLU A 54 5.65 -4.14 17.67
N THR A 55 4.64 -3.85 16.85
CA THR A 55 4.57 -4.30 15.46
C THR A 55 5.74 -3.77 14.65
N VAL A 56 6.08 -2.49 14.78
CA VAL A 56 7.23 -1.90 14.08
C VAL A 56 8.55 -2.51 14.54
N TYR A 57 8.73 -2.80 15.84
CA TYR A 57 9.93 -3.49 16.32
C TYR A 57 10.06 -4.91 15.77
N ARG A 58 8.95 -5.67 15.67
CA ARG A 58 8.95 -6.99 15.04
C ARG A 58 9.35 -6.93 13.56
N ILE A 59 8.89 -5.89 12.85
CA ILE A 59 9.25 -5.65 11.45
C ILE A 59 10.75 -5.31 11.33
N LEU A 60 11.28 -4.47 12.22
CA LEU A 60 12.70 -4.14 12.24
C LEU A 60 13.58 -5.36 12.51
N ASP A 61 13.21 -6.21 13.48
CA ASP A 61 13.93 -7.47 13.76
C ASP A 61 13.95 -8.39 12.54
N LYS A 62 12.80 -8.56 11.89
CA LYS A 62 12.68 -9.33 10.64
C LYS A 62 13.62 -8.79 9.56
N LEU A 63 13.61 -7.48 9.30
CA LEU A 63 14.48 -6.86 8.30
C LEU A 63 15.96 -7.01 8.65
N SER A 64 16.35 -6.87 9.92
CA SER A 64 17.74 -7.09 10.35
C SER A 64 18.21 -8.53 10.13
N ARG A 65 17.34 -9.53 10.29
CA ARG A 65 17.68 -10.93 9.95
C ARG A 65 17.89 -11.10 8.44
N LYS A 66 17.12 -10.40 7.61
CA LYS A 66 17.27 -10.38 6.14
C LYS A 66 18.56 -9.66 5.72
N GLU A 67 18.92 -8.57 6.39
CA GLU A 67 20.13 -7.77 6.13
C GLU A 67 21.41 -8.60 6.20
N ILE A 68 21.47 -9.54 7.15
CA ILE A 68 22.64 -10.40 7.38
C ILE A 68 22.57 -11.75 6.66
N GLY A 69 21.48 -12.01 5.91
CA GLY A 69 21.26 -13.27 5.19
C GLY A 69 20.94 -14.45 6.11
N ALA A 70 20.21 -14.23 7.21
CA ALA A 70 19.77 -15.30 8.11
C ALA A 70 18.41 -15.90 7.72
N VAL A 71 17.57 -15.15 6.99
CA VAL A 71 16.28 -15.60 6.45
C VAL A 71 16.05 -14.97 5.07
N CYS A 72 15.29 -15.66 4.23
CA CYS A 72 14.98 -15.22 2.87
C CYS A 72 14.36 -13.83 2.88
N ILE A 73 14.67 -13.01 1.87
CA ILE A 73 14.03 -11.70 1.70
C ILE A 73 12.51 -11.81 1.53
N ASP A 74 12.03 -12.93 0.99
CA ASP A 74 10.62 -13.21 0.78
C ASP A 74 10.03 -14.06 1.91
N ASP A 75 9.10 -13.46 2.67
CA ASP A 75 8.39 -14.13 3.78
C ASP A 75 7.57 -15.34 3.32
N ARG A 76 7.16 -15.41 2.05
CA ARG A 76 6.43 -16.56 1.50
C ARG A 76 7.31 -17.79 1.38
N CYS A 77 8.61 -17.59 1.14
CA CYS A 77 9.60 -18.67 1.14
C CYS A 77 10.01 -19.01 2.57
N GLY A 78 10.35 -18.00 3.38
CA GLY A 78 10.73 -18.19 4.78
C GLY A 78 11.99 -19.03 5.02
N SER A 79 12.70 -19.42 3.96
CA SER A 79 13.88 -20.27 4.03
C SER A 79 15.02 -19.61 4.81
N THR A 80 15.84 -20.45 5.45
CA THR A 80 17.12 -20.07 6.05
C THR A 80 18.32 -20.55 5.24
N ASP A 81 18.10 -21.25 4.11
CA ASP A 81 19.16 -21.75 3.24
C ASP A 81 19.61 -20.66 2.27
N ILE A 82 20.55 -19.83 2.75
CA ILE A 82 20.99 -18.61 2.08
C ILE A 82 22.49 -18.63 1.93
N VAL A 83 22.93 -18.42 0.70
CA VAL A 83 24.34 -18.25 0.38
C VAL A 83 24.67 -16.77 0.25
N LYS A 84 25.86 -16.40 0.71
CA LYS A 84 26.43 -15.08 0.49
C LYS A 84 27.25 -15.13 -0.80
N LEU A 85 26.81 -14.39 -1.81
CA LEU A 85 27.46 -14.34 -3.13
C LEU A 85 28.71 -13.46 -3.10
N LEU A 86 28.60 -12.31 -2.44
CA LEU A 86 29.66 -11.29 -2.38
C LEU A 86 29.73 -10.69 -0.97
N ARG A 87 30.92 -10.24 -0.56
CA ARG A 87 31.12 -9.42 0.65
C ARG A 87 32.22 -8.40 0.44
N GLU A 88 31.85 -7.13 0.53
CA GLU A 88 32.77 -5.99 0.45
C GLU A 88 32.52 -5.05 1.64
N GLY A 89 33.32 -5.24 2.70
CA GLY A 89 33.13 -4.49 3.94
C GLY A 89 31.76 -4.76 4.58
N THR A 90 30.92 -3.72 4.64
CA THR A 90 29.54 -3.81 5.16
C THR A 90 28.50 -4.15 4.10
N TYR A 91 28.90 -4.16 2.83
CA TYR A 91 28.07 -4.62 1.73
C TYR A 91 28.17 -6.15 1.60
N ALA A 92 27.03 -6.79 1.37
CA ALA A 92 26.94 -8.20 1.06
C ALA A 92 25.76 -8.44 0.13
N GLU A 93 25.91 -9.44 -0.74
CA GLU A 93 24.86 -9.95 -1.62
C GLU A 93 24.50 -11.36 -1.19
N PHE A 94 23.22 -11.68 -1.27
CA PHE A 94 22.66 -12.94 -0.83
C PHE A 94 21.78 -13.54 -1.90
N ARG A 95 21.72 -14.88 -1.92
CA ARG A 95 20.75 -15.65 -2.70
C ARG A 95 20.12 -16.70 -1.81
N CYS A 96 18.80 -16.77 -1.81
CA CYS A 96 18.05 -17.89 -1.24
C CYS A 96 18.18 -19.10 -2.17
N LEU A 97 18.64 -20.25 -1.66
CA LEU A 97 18.79 -21.46 -2.46
C LEU A 97 17.46 -22.14 -2.79
N ASP A 98 16.42 -21.91 -2.00
CA ASP A 98 15.11 -22.53 -2.21
C ASP A 98 14.24 -21.81 -3.25
N CYS A 99 14.17 -20.47 -3.20
CA CYS A 99 13.34 -19.69 -4.12
C CYS A 99 14.14 -18.89 -5.17
N GLY A 100 15.47 -18.87 -5.08
CA GLY A 100 16.33 -18.11 -6.00
C GLY A 100 16.31 -16.60 -5.80
N ALA A 101 15.56 -16.07 -4.83
CA ALA A 101 15.51 -14.63 -4.57
C ALA A 101 16.90 -14.09 -4.22
N GLU A 102 17.26 -12.96 -4.81
CA GLU A 102 18.51 -12.25 -4.58
C GLU A 102 18.24 -10.88 -3.98
N TRP A 103 19.12 -10.46 -3.08
CA TRP A 103 19.07 -9.13 -2.51
C TRP A 103 20.44 -8.74 -1.97
N ASN A 104 20.63 -7.44 -1.76
CA ASN A 104 21.83 -6.95 -1.10
C ASN A 104 21.51 -6.27 0.23
N SER A 105 22.52 -6.23 1.10
CA SER A 105 22.42 -5.60 2.42
C SER A 105 22.11 -4.10 2.35
N TYR A 106 22.42 -3.42 1.25
CA TYR A 106 22.20 -1.97 1.12
C TYR A 106 20.71 -1.65 0.95
N GLU A 107 19.99 -2.39 0.11
CA GLU A 107 18.53 -2.29 -0.05
C GLU A 107 17.81 -2.53 1.28
N VAL A 108 18.23 -3.57 2.02
CA VAL A 108 17.64 -3.88 3.32
C VAL A 108 17.95 -2.79 4.36
N LYS A 109 19.13 -2.18 4.31
CA LYS A 109 19.48 -1.04 5.18
C LYS A 109 18.60 0.18 4.91
N GLU A 110 18.35 0.52 3.64
CA GLU A 110 17.43 1.61 3.29
C GLU A 110 16.00 1.28 3.72
N ALA A 111 15.57 0.02 3.59
CA ALA A 111 14.29 -0.44 4.11
C ALA A 111 14.17 -0.27 5.63
N ILE A 112 15.19 -0.70 6.39
CA ILE A 112 15.28 -0.50 7.85
C ILE A 112 15.22 0.99 8.21
N LYS A 113 15.90 1.85 7.46
CA LYS A 113 15.91 3.29 7.68
C LYS A 113 14.52 3.91 7.47
N ARG A 114 13.78 3.51 6.42
CA ARG A 114 12.38 3.92 6.21
C ARG A 114 11.49 3.50 7.39
N VAL A 115 11.58 2.24 7.83
CA VAL A 115 10.78 1.76 8.97
C VAL A 115 11.13 2.49 10.27
N LYS A 116 12.42 2.79 10.51
CA LYS A 116 12.85 3.61 11.66
C LYS A 116 12.29 5.04 11.61
N ASN A 117 12.16 5.64 10.43
CA ASN A 117 11.51 6.94 10.28
C ASN A 117 10.03 6.86 10.69
N VAL A 118 9.29 5.84 10.24
CA VAL A 118 7.90 5.62 10.66
C VAL A 118 7.77 5.45 12.18
N LEU A 119 8.70 4.72 12.80
CA LEU A 119 8.73 4.55 14.26
C LEU A 119 8.85 5.90 15.01
N ASN A 120 9.59 6.86 14.47
CA ASN A 120 9.72 8.18 15.09
C ASN A 120 8.40 8.95 15.04
N TYR A 121 7.70 8.95 13.92
CA TYR A 121 6.37 9.57 13.82
C TYR A 121 5.32 8.94 14.75
N LEU A 122 5.39 7.62 14.97
CA LEU A 122 4.54 6.93 15.94
C LEU A 122 4.82 7.36 17.38
N LYS A 123 6.07 7.71 17.71
CA LYS A 123 6.42 8.21 19.05
C LYS A 123 5.89 9.62 19.27
N ASP A 124 5.84 10.44 18.22
CA ASP A 124 5.40 11.83 18.27
C ASP A 124 3.87 11.99 18.16
N GLY A 125 3.12 10.88 18.07
CA GLY A 125 1.65 10.90 17.95
C GLY A 125 1.14 11.44 16.61
N SER A 126 1.98 11.43 15.58
CA SER A 126 1.65 11.93 14.24
C SER A 126 0.77 10.96 13.45
N ARG A 127 0.10 11.45 12.40
CA ARG A 127 -0.75 10.64 11.52
C ARG A 127 0.10 9.76 10.60
N LEU A 128 0.01 8.44 10.77
CA LEU A 128 0.70 7.44 9.94
C LEU A 128 0.51 7.65 8.43
N ALA A 129 -0.69 8.06 8.02
CA ALA A 129 -1.05 8.30 6.63
C ALA A 129 -0.18 9.37 5.93
N GLU A 130 0.49 10.24 6.68
CA GLU A 130 1.38 11.28 6.15
C GLU A 130 2.81 10.77 5.93
N VAL A 131 3.17 9.66 6.57
CA VAL A 131 4.55 9.13 6.65
C VAL A 131 4.74 7.88 5.80
N LEU A 132 3.66 7.12 5.63
CA LEU A 132 3.60 5.93 4.78
C LEU A 132 3.54 6.38 3.32
N LYS A 133 4.73 6.64 2.75
CA LYS A 133 4.93 7.02 1.35
C LYS A 133 5.72 6.01 0.55
N ALA A 134 5.31 5.82 -0.69
CA ALA A 134 5.82 4.90 -1.69
C ALA A 134 5.53 5.45 -3.08
N GLN A 135 6.37 5.06 -4.03
CA GLN A 135 6.05 5.16 -5.46
C GLN A 135 5.13 4.00 -5.86
N GLU A 136 4.61 4.04 -7.08
CA GLU A 136 3.90 2.91 -7.67
C GLU A 136 4.77 1.64 -7.60
N GLY A 137 4.18 0.50 -7.22
CA GLY A 137 4.90 -0.75 -6.97
C GLY A 137 5.62 -0.86 -5.63
N GLU A 138 5.93 0.25 -4.93
CA GLU A 138 6.67 0.19 -3.67
C GLU A 138 5.79 -0.12 -2.44
N CYS A 139 6.37 -0.80 -1.46
CA CYS A 139 5.82 -0.88 -0.12
C CYS A 139 5.93 0.49 0.60
N PRO A 140 4.83 1.07 1.13
CA PRO A 140 4.86 2.38 1.79
C PRO A 140 5.59 2.37 3.13
N LEU A 141 5.76 1.20 3.76
CA LEU A 141 6.46 1.06 5.03
C LEU A 141 7.97 0.90 4.83
N CYS A 142 8.40 -0.06 4.01
CA CYS A 142 9.82 -0.39 3.87
C CYS A 142 10.43 0.04 2.52
N GLY A 143 9.64 0.52 1.57
CA GLY A 143 10.12 1.01 0.28
C GLY A 143 10.58 -0.04 -0.72
N TRP A 144 10.34 -1.31 -0.43
CA TRP A 144 10.73 -2.40 -1.33
C TRP A 144 9.78 -2.43 -2.52
N ASP A 145 10.31 -2.64 -3.73
CA ASP A 145 9.49 -2.86 -4.91
C ASP A 145 8.83 -4.25 -4.85
N ILE A 146 7.52 -4.26 -4.68
CA ILE A 146 6.73 -5.48 -4.47
C ILE A 146 5.68 -5.68 -5.57
N GLY A 147 5.48 -4.70 -6.45
CA GLY A 147 4.30 -4.60 -7.30
C GLY A 147 3.01 -4.44 -6.50
N HIS A 148 1.93 -4.04 -7.19
CA HIS A 148 0.59 -3.96 -6.61
C HIS A 148 -0.44 -4.58 -7.55
N ALA A 149 -1.52 -5.12 -6.98
CA ALA A 149 -2.67 -5.56 -7.75
C ALA A 149 -3.74 -4.47 -7.73
N HIS A 150 -4.28 -4.14 -8.91
CA HIS A 150 -5.41 -3.24 -9.03
C HIS A 150 -6.70 -4.04 -9.19
N GLU A 151 -7.69 -3.79 -8.34
CA GLU A 151 -9.06 -4.26 -8.51
C GLU A 151 -9.97 -3.05 -8.76
N GLY A 152 -10.21 -2.76 -10.04
CA GLY A 152 -10.79 -1.48 -10.44
C GLY A 152 -9.86 -0.33 -10.06
N TYR A 153 -10.34 0.55 -9.19
CA TYR A 153 -9.60 1.71 -8.71
C TYR A 153 -8.84 1.45 -7.39
N LEU A 154 -8.92 0.24 -6.84
CA LEU A 154 -8.36 -0.10 -5.54
C LEU A 154 -7.01 -0.75 -5.71
N VAL A 155 -6.10 -0.46 -4.79
CA VAL A 155 -4.73 -0.98 -4.84
C VAL A 155 -4.49 -1.86 -3.63
N GLU A 156 -4.33 -3.15 -3.85
CA GLU A 156 -3.94 -4.10 -2.81
C GLU A 156 -2.41 -4.10 -2.66
N ILE A 157 -1.92 -3.79 -1.45
CA ILE A 157 -0.56 -4.11 -1.03
C ILE A 157 -0.57 -5.34 -0.16
N GLN A 158 0.33 -6.26 -0.52
CA GLN A 158 0.85 -7.26 0.39
C GLN A 158 2.37 -7.32 0.27
N CYS A 159 3.08 -6.65 1.18
CA CYS A 159 4.54 -6.63 1.17
C CYS A 159 5.10 -7.93 1.73
N TYR A 160 5.63 -8.78 0.85
CA TYR A 160 6.31 -10.02 1.23
C TYR A 160 7.67 -9.81 1.93
N VAL A 161 8.17 -8.56 2.00
CA VAL A 161 9.45 -8.26 2.65
C VAL A 161 9.28 -7.82 4.10
N CYS A 162 8.42 -6.85 4.39
CA CYS A 162 8.20 -6.38 5.76
C CYS A 162 6.92 -6.93 6.40
N GLY A 163 5.95 -7.37 5.60
CA GLY A 163 4.63 -7.83 6.05
C GLY A 163 3.56 -6.73 6.13
N TYR A 164 3.87 -5.50 5.68
CA TYR A 164 2.87 -4.45 5.54
C TYR A 164 1.79 -4.86 4.54
N HIS A 165 0.54 -4.53 4.87
CA HIS A 165 -0.61 -4.70 3.99
C HIS A 165 -1.60 -3.55 4.19
N ASN A 166 -2.58 -3.42 3.30
CA ASN A 166 -3.79 -2.64 3.54
C ASN A 166 -5.01 -3.56 3.48
N GLU A 167 -6.11 -3.08 4.05
CA GLU A 167 -7.44 -3.63 3.82
C GLU A 167 -8.20 -2.67 2.92
N TYR A 168 -9.14 -3.20 2.15
CA TYR A 168 -10.11 -2.42 1.40
C TYR A 168 -11.48 -2.43 2.09
N LYS A 169 -12.20 -1.31 2.04
CA LYS A 169 -13.59 -1.23 2.53
C LYS A 169 -14.53 -0.57 1.53
N GLU A 170 -15.69 -1.21 1.35
CA GLU A 170 -16.87 -0.63 0.71
C GLU A 170 -17.97 -0.35 1.72
N GLU A 171 -18.61 0.80 1.55
CA GLU A 171 -19.85 1.12 2.24
C GLU A 171 -20.91 1.41 1.20
N PHE A 172 -21.82 0.46 1.00
CA PHE A 172 -23.01 0.66 0.17
C PHE A 172 -24.04 1.49 0.91
N PRO A 173 -24.79 2.35 0.19
CA PRO A 173 -25.86 3.11 0.80
C PRO A 173 -26.98 2.18 1.27
N LYS A 174 -27.62 2.52 2.39
CA LYS A 174 -28.74 1.73 2.95
C LYS A 174 -29.94 1.70 2.02
N GLU A 175 -30.17 2.79 1.30
CA GLU A 175 -31.24 2.95 0.32
C GLU A 175 -30.66 3.63 -0.93
N ILE A 176 -30.98 3.09 -2.11
CA ILE A 176 -30.62 3.71 -3.37
C ILE A 176 -31.62 4.85 -3.64
N PRO A 177 -31.15 6.08 -3.95
CA PRO A 177 -32.04 7.18 -4.28
C PRO A 177 -32.99 6.84 -5.45
N PRO A 178 -34.21 7.40 -5.48
CA PRO A 178 -35.13 7.26 -6.60
C PRO A 178 -34.51 7.59 -7.96
N GLU A 179 -35.11 7.12 -9.06
CA GLU A 179 -34.56 7.30 -10.41
C GLU A 179 -34.48 8.75 -10.89
N ASP A 180 -35.27 9.65 -10.34
CA ASP A 180 -35.22 11.09 -10.58
C ASP A 180 -34.30 11.83 -9.61
N ALA A 181 -33.78 11.15 -8.59
CA ALA A 181 -32.80 11.71 -7.68
C ALA A 181 -31.46 11.91 -8.39
N CYS A 182 -30.82 13.05 -8.10
CA CYS A 182 -29.54 13.47 -8.67
C CYS A 182 -29.56 13.76 -10.20
N PRO A 183 -30.48 14.61 -10.70
CA PRO A 183 -30.57 14.92 -12.14
C PRO A 183 -29.30 15.56 -12.72
N GLN A 184 -28.43 16.11 -11.87
CA GLN A 184 -27.13 16.66 -12.26
C GLN A 184 -26.10 15.62 -12.70
N PHE A 185 -26.30 14.33 -12.37
CA PHE A 185 -25.36 13.26 -12.73
C PHE A 185 -25.97 12.33 -13.78
N PRO A 186 -25.34 12.22 -14.97
CA PRO A 186 -25.83 11.33 -16.02
C PRO A 186 -25.75 9.87 -15.58
N ARG A 187 -26.70 9.07 -16.06
CA ARG A 187 -26.70 7.61 -15.87
C ARG A 187 -25.85 7.00 -16.98
N ALA A 188 -25.15 5.90 -16.70
CA ALA A 188 -24.60 5.10 -17.79
C ALA A 188 -25.78 4.65 -18.67
N GLU A 189 -25.72 4.97 -19.96
CA GLU A 189 -26.57 4.30 -20.94
C GLU A 189 -26.15 2.83 -20.91
N GLU A 190 -27.07 1.90 -20.65
CA GLU A 190 -26.80 0.50 -20.99
C GLU A 190 -26.47 0.50 -22.49
N THR A 191 -25.23 0.15 -22.84
CA THR A 191 -24.90 -0.16 -24.21
C THR A 191 -25.86 -1.25 -24.66
N GLY A 192 -26.80 -0.89 -25.52
CA GLY A 192 -27.73 -1.83 -26.14
C GLY A 192 -27.01 -2.90 -26.96
#